data_AF-A0A316E1D1-F1
#
_entry.id   AF-A0A316E1D1-F1
#
_cell.length_a   1.000
_cell.length_b   1.000
_cell.length_c   1.000
_cell.angle_alpha   90.00
_cell.angle_beta   90.00
_cell.angle_gamma   90.00
#
_symmetry.space_group_name_H-M   'P 1'
#
loop_
_entity.id
_entity.type
_entity.pdbx_description
1 polymer ?
#
loop_
_entity_poly.entity_id
_entity_poly.type
_entity_poly.pdbx_seq_one_letter_code
_entity_poly.pdbx_strand_id
1 'polypeptide(L)'
;MPKNVRFRLFPILSFAILLFECHTIFGQQKVVVIDPGHGGKDSGAIGLNGIKENEVVLHIAMEMLRLNNELDKPLDIYLTSYSDTLISLSDRTKLAKALKADLFVSLHCNHSDNPNARGIEVYVGKNESEYSKKSVWFAYQLQTP
;
A
#
# COMPACT_ATOMS: atom_id res chain seq x y z
N MET A 1 55.33 7.34 31.64
CA MET A 1 54.05 7.23 32.39
C MET A 1 52.90 7.23 31.40
N PRO A 2 52.09 6.16 31.29
CA PRO A 2 50.94 6.16 30.38
C PRO A 2 49.79 6.97 31.01
N LYS A 3 49.18 7.87 30.22
CA LYS A 3 48.00 8.63 30.63
C LYS A 3 46.77 7.72 30.52
N ASN A 4 46.16 7.37 31.65
CA ASN A 4 44.90 6.65 31.69
C ASN A 4 43.79 7.54 31.10
N VAL A 5 43.41 7.28 29.85
CA VAL A 5 42.23 7.89 29.22
C VAL A 5 41.00 7.16 29.76
N ARG A 6 40.30 7.78 30.72
CA ARG A 6 38.98 7.31 31.19
C ARG A 6 37.96 7.59 30.09
N PHE A 7 37.62 6.58 29.30
CA PHE A 7 36.44 6.62 28.43
C PHE A 7 35.18 6.74 29.30
N ARG A 8 34.47 7.87 29.20
CA ARG A 8 33.18 8.07 29.88
C ARG A 8 32.11 7.35 29.06
N LEU A 9 31.66 6.17 29.49
CA LEU A 9 30.56 5.42 28.86
C LEU A 9 29.17 6.08 29.06
N PHE A 10 29.01 6.92 30.08
CA PHE A 10 27.73 7.53 30.47
C PHE A 10 27.00 8.33 29.36
N PRO A 11 27.65 9.24 28.60
CA PRO A 11 26.98 9.98 27.54
C PRO A 11 26.55 9.10 26.36
N ILE A 12 27.26 8.01 26.09
CA ILE A 12 26.94 7.09 24.98
C ILE A 12 25.67 6.29 25.31
N LEU A 13 25.55 5.83 26.56
CA LEU A 13 24.37 5.10 27.02
C LEU A 13 23.12 5.98 27.06
N SER A 14 23.25 7.23 27.54
CA SER A 14 22.13 8.18 27.57
C SER A 14 21.67 8.57 26.16
N PHE A 15 22.59 8.72 25.21
CA PHE A 15 22.25 9.00 23.81
C PHE A 15 21.59 7.79 23.14
N ALA A 16 22.06 6.58 23.41
CA ALA A 16 21.44 5.36 22.90
C ALA A 16 20.00 5.16 23.43
N ILE A 17 19.76 5.46 24.71
CA ILE A 17 18.41 5.44 25.30
C ILE A 17 17.52 6.50 24.64
N LEU A 18 18.03 7.72 24.42
CA LEU A 18 17.28 8.77 23.73
C LEU A 18 16.94 8.39 22.28
N LEU A 19 17.87 7.76 21.56
CA LEU A 19 17.61 7.26 20.20
C LEU A 19 16.59 6.12 20.18
N PHE A 20 16.62 5.24 21.18
CA PHE A 20 15.67 4.15 21.32
C PHE A 20 14.25 4.66 21.64
N GLU A 21 14.13 5.57 22.60
CA GLU A 21 12.88 6.27 22.94
C GLU A 21 12.35 7.08 21.74
N CYS A 22 13.23 7.72 20.98
CA CYS A 22 12.83 8.41 19.75
C CYS A 22 12.30 7.44 18.69
N HIS A 23 12.92 6.27 18.52
CA HIS A 23 12.47 5.23 17.60
C HIS A 23 11.13 4.61 18.01
N THR A 24 10.87 4.44 19.31
CA THR A 24 9.59 3.92 19.81
C THR A 24 8.47 4.96 19.72
N ILE A 25 8.78 6.24 19.91
CA ILE A 25 7.82 7.36 19.77
C ILE A 25 7.48 7.63 18.30
N PHE A 26 8.48 7.58 17.40
CA PHE A 26 8.35 7.83 15.96
C PHE A 26 8.47 6.55 15.12
N GLY A 27 7.86 5.45 15.58
CA GLY A 27 7.89 4.17 14.86
C GLY A 27 7.60 4.34 13.37
N GLN A 28 8.31 3.60 12.52
CA GLN A 28 8.22 3.76 11.07
C GLN A 28 6.77 3.58 10.59
N GLN A 29 6.17 4.66 10.06
CA GLN A 29 4.86 4.62 9.44
C GLN A 29 4.88 3.66 8.25
N LYS A 30 3.85 2.82 8.11
CA LYS A 30 3.74 1.90 6.97
C LYS A 30 3.30 2.67 5.73
N VAL A 31 4.05 2.50 4.63
CA VAL A 31 3.76 3.13 3.35
C VAL A 31 2.97 2.16 2.48
N VAL A 32 1.75 2.56 2.12
CA VAL A 32 0.83 1.78 1.30
C VAL A 32 0.59 2.51 -0.02
N VAL A 33 0.75 1.81 -1.13
CA VAL A 33 0.35 2.32 -2.45
C VAL A 33 -0.92 1.61 -2.89
N ILE A 34 -1.95 2.39 -3.20
CA ILE A 34 -3.19 1.90 -3.78
C ILE A 34 -3.23 2.29 -5.26
N ASP A 35 -3.46 1.32 -6.12
CA ASP A 35 -3.49 1.49 -7.56
C ASP A 35 -4.92 1.31 -8.09
N PRO A 36 -5.70 2.40 -8.28
CA PRO A 36 -6.95 2.31 -9.03
C PRO A 36 -6.64 1.91 -10.47
N GLY A 37 -7.11 0.73 -10.88
CA GLY A 37 -6.93 0.19 -12.22
C GLY A 37 -7.44 1.13 -13.32
N HIS A 38 -6.92 0.97 -14.54
CA HIS A 38 -7.37 1.69 -15.73
C HIS A 38 -7.19 3.22 -15.65
N GLY A 39 -7.96 4.00 -16.40
CA GLY A 39 -7.99 5.46 -16.35
C GLY A 39 -8.04 6.14 -17.73
N GLY A 40 -8.68 7.30 -17.79
CA GLY A 40 -8.84 8.12 -18.97
C GLY A 40 -9.52 7.36 -20.11
N LYS A 41 -8.79 7.09 -21.20
CA LYS A 41 -9.32 6.36 -22.36
C LYS A 41 -9.52 4.86 -22.13
N ASP A 42 -8.95 4.31 -21.06
CA ASP A 42 -9.16 2.93 -20.65
C ASP A 42 -10.19 2.94 -19.53
N SER A 43 -11.42 2.53 -19.83
CA SER A 43 -12.50 2.47 -18.84
C SER A 43 -12.46 1.22 -17.97
N GLY A 44 -11.67 0.22 -18.35
CA GLY A 44 -11.84 -1.16 -17.89
C GLY A 44 -13.21 -1.71 -18.29
N ALA A 45 -13.72 -2.64 -17.49
CA ALA A 45 -15.05 -3.23 -17.68
C ALA A 45 -16.17 -2.19 -17.61
N ILE A 46 -17.21 -2.40 -18.43
CA ILE A 46 -18.42 -1.57 -18.42
C ILE A 46 -19.59 -2.45 -17.98
N GLY A 47 -20.22 -2.09 -16.87
CA GLY A 47 -21.41 -2.77 -16.35
C GLY A 47 -22.67 -2.47 -17.18
N LEU A 48 -23.74 -3.23 -16.94
CA LEU A 48 -25.01 -3.14 -17.68
C LEU A 48 -25.63 -1.72 -17.70
N ASN A 49 -25.37 -0.91 -16.67
CA ASN A 49 -25.90 0.44 -16.53
C ASN A 49 -24.91 1.53 -17.02
N GLY A 50 -23.84 1.16 -17.74
CA GLY A 50 -22.80 2.09 -18.19
C GLY A 50 -21.79 2.49 -17.11
N ILE A 51 -21.86 1.88 -15.92
CA ILE A 51 -20.88 2.06 -14.84
C ILE A 51 -19.54 1.52 -15.32
N LYS A 52 -18.50 2.35 -15.22
CA LYS A 52 -17.14 1.99 -15.64
C LYS A 52 -16.30 1.56 -14.46
N GLU A 53 -15.46 0.55 -14.66
CA GLU A 53 -14.53 0.04 -13.66
C GLU A 53 -13.60 1.13 -13.14
N ASN A 54 -12.99 1.93 -14.02
CA ASN A 54 -12.07 3.01 -13.65
C ASN A 54 -12.69 4.01 -12.65
N GLU A 55 -13.97 4.38 -12.84
CA GLU A 55 -14.71 5.27 -11.95
C GLU A 55 -14.96 4.62 -10.58
N VAL A 56 -15.37 3.35 -10.57
CA VAL A 56 -15.63 2.59 -9.33
C VAL A 56 -14.36 2.43 -8.50
N VAL A 57 -13.27 1.97 -9.12
CA VAL A 57 -12.01 1.72 -8.40
C VAL A 57 -11.37 3.01 -7.90
N LEU A 58 -11.50 4.12 -8.64
CA LEU A 58 -11.06 5.44 -8.18
C LEU A 58 -11.88 5.91 -6.96
N HIS A 59 -13.20 5.74 -6.97
CA HIS A 59 -14.05 6.09 -5.82
C HIS A 59 -13.70 5.24 -4.59
N ILE A 60 -13.47 3.94 -4.75
CA ILE A 60 -13.03 3.07 -3.65
C ILE A 60 -11.68 3.56 -3.10
N ALA A 61 -10.71 3.85 -3.96
CA ALA A 61 -9.39 4.35 -3.54
C ALA A 61 -9.48 5.68 -2.77
N MET A 62 -10.34 6.61 -3.22
CA MET A 62 -10.58 7.88 -2.53
C MET A 62 -11.29 7.68 -1.19
N GLU A 63 -12.23 6.74 -1.09
CA GLU A 63 -12.88 6.40 0.17
C GLU A 63 -11.92 5.75 1.17
N MET A 64 -10.99 4.90 0.69
CA MET A 64 -9.90 4.37 1.52
C MET A 64 -9.03 5.48 2.11
N LEU A 65 -8.69 6.52 1.34
CA LEU A 65 -7.97 7.69 1.86
C LEU A 65 -8.79 8.45 2.90
N ARG A 66 -10.08 8.67 2.63
CA ARG A 66 -10.99 9.38 3.53
C ARG A 66 -11.07 8.67 4.88
N LEU A 67 -11.31 7.36 4.87
CA LEU A 67 -11.37 6.52 6.08
C LEU A 67 -10.02 6.44 6.80
N ASN A 68 -8.92 6.36 6.06
CA ASN A 68 -7.57 6.36 6.65
C ASN A 68 -7.29 7.64 7.45
N ASN A 69 -7.78 8.79 6.97
CA ASN A 69 -7.64 10.08 7.67
C ASN A 69 -8.48 10.18 8.95
N GLU A 70 -9.44 9.29 9.17
CA GLU A 70 -10.25 9.23 10.39
C GLU A 70 -9.62 8.35 11.49
N LEU A 71 -8.53 7.64 11.18
CA LEU A 71 -7.84 6.79 12.16
C LEU A 71 -7.03 7.63 13.16
N ASP A 72 -6.95 7.18 14.41
CA ASP A 72 -6.05 7.78 15.42
C ASP A 72 -4.57 7.77 14.97
N LYS A 73 -4.23 6.79 14.13
CA LYS A 73 -2.90 6.61 13.52
C LYS A 73 -3.06 6.26 12.03
N PRO A 74 -3.24 7.26 11.15
CA PRO A 74 -3.36 7.05 9.71
C PRO A 74 -2.13 6.37 9.14
N LEU A 75 -2.28 5.57 8.08
CA LEU A 75 -1.16 5.05 7.30
C LEU A 75 -0.70 6.09 6.27
N ASP A 76 0.55 5.96 5.81
CA ASP A 76 1.04 6.75 4.68
C ASP A 76 0.52 6.12 3.37
N ILE A 77 -0.67 6.55 2.93
CA ILE A 77 -1.32 6.02 1.72
C ILE A 77 -1.11 6.96 0.53
N TYR A 78 -0.60 6.40 -0.57
CA TYR A 78 -0.42 7.09 -1.85
C TYR A 78 -1.22 6.40 -2.94
N LEU A 79 -1.86 7.16 -3.83
CA LEU A 79 -2.52 6.61 -5.02
C LEU A 79 -1.60 6.70 -6.24
N THR A 80 -1.64 5.72 -7.14
CA THR A 80 -0.98 5.82 -8.45
C THR A 80 -1.64 6.87 -9.34
N SER A 81 -2.94 7.12 -9.15
CA SER A 81 -3.69 8.23 -9.73
C SER A 81 -4.75 8.74 -8.75
N TYR A 82 -4.92 10.06 -8.70
CA TYR A 82 -5.95 10.74 -7.91
C TYR A 82 -7.12 11.26 -8.77
N SER A 83 -7.10 10.95 -10.07
CA SER A 83 -8.13 11.34 -11.03
C SER A 83 -8.27 10.29 -12.11
N ASP A 84 -9.28 10.43 -12.98
CA ASP A 84 -9.48 9.55 -14.12
C ASP A 84 -8.46 9.81 -15.24
N THR A 85 -7.21 9.40 -15.01
CA THR A 85 -6.08 9.59 -15.91
C THR A 85 -5.39 8.26 -16.20
N LEU A 86 -5.01 8.04 -17.46
CA LEU A 86 -4.29 6.84 -17.85
C LEU A 86 -2.84 6.88 -17.37
N ILE A 87 -2.49 6.03 -16.41
CA ILE A 87 -1.11 5.79 -15.95
C ILE A 87 -0.60 4.45 -16.49
N SER A 88 0.63 4.44 -17.04
CA SER A 88 1.23 3.22 -17.57
C SER A 88 1.49 2.19 -16.46
N LEU A 89 1.37 0.90 -16.77
CA LEU A 89 1.67 -0.18 -15.82
C LEU A 89 3.08 -0.08 -15.23
N SER A 90 4.04 0.36 -16.03
CA SER A 90 5.42 0.56 -15.57
C SER A 90 5.49 1.65 -14.51
N ASP A 91 4.85 2.79 -14.74
CA ASP A 91 4.94 3.95 -13.83
C ASP A 91 4.23 3.69 -12.50
N ARG A 92 3.13 2.93 -12.51
CA ARG A 92 2.46 2.44 -11.28
C ARG A 92 3.45 1.70 -10.37
N THR A 93 4.21 0.76 -10.94
CA THR A 93 5.22 0.00 -10.16
C THR A 93 6.45 0.83 -9.79
N LYS A 94 6.84 1.82 -10.62
CA LYS A 94 7.96 2.73 -10.30
C LYS A 94 7.63 3.57 -9.07
N LEU A 95 6.39 4.06 -8.93
CA LEU A 95 5.95 4.81 -7.76
C LEU A 95 6.16 3.99 -6.47
N ALA A 96 5.66 2.75 -6.44
CA ALA A 96 5.80 1.86 -5.29
C ALA A 96 7.27 1.62 -4.91
N LYS A 97 8.14 1.41 -5.91
CA LYS A 97 9.59 1.25 -5.69
C LYS A 97 10.24 2.52 -5.17
N ALA A 98 9.89 3.69 -5.72
CA ALA A 98 10.45 4.97 -5.33
C ALA A 98 10.07 5.35 -3.89
N LEU A 99 8.82 5.07 -3.50
CA LEU A 99 8.32 5.28 -2.14
C LEU A 99 8.76 4.21 -1.14
N LYS A 100 9.43 3.13 -1.61
CA LYS A 100 9.76 1.94 -0.79
C LYS A 100 8.53 1.40 -0.07
N ALA A 101 7.42 1.28 -0.79
CA ALA A 101 6.14 0.87 -0.23
C ALA A 101 6.25 -0.49 0.49
N ASP A 102 5.66 -0.58 1.68
CA ASP A 102 5.50 -1.83 2.42
C ASP A 102 4.42 -2.73 1.80
N LEU A 103 3.42 -2.11 1.15
CA LEU A 103 2.29 -2.78 0.52
C LEU A 103 1.87 -2.06 -0.76
N PHE A 104 1.57 -2.84 -1.81
CA PHE A 104 0.96 -2.38 -3.05
C PHE A 104 -0.36 -3.14 -3.27
N VAL A 105 -1.47 -2.42 -3.42
CA VAL A 105 -2.80 -3.00 -3.66
C VAL A 105 -3.37 -2.42 -4.95
N SER A 106 -3.61 -3.28 -5.94
CA SER A 106 -4.31 -2.90 -7.18
C SER A 106 -5.79 -3.21 -7.05
N LEU A 107 -6.64 -2.23 -7.37
CA LEU A 107 -8.09 -2.35 -7.33
C LEU A 107 -8.65 -2.52 -8.74
N HIS A 108 -9.48 -3.54 -8.92
CA HIS A 108 -10.14 -3.87 -10.19
C HIS A 108 -11.57 -4.37 -9.95
N CYS A 109 -12.38 -4.31 -11.00
CA CYS A 109 -13.72 -4.91 -11.02
C CYS A 109 -13.80 -5.91 -12.17
N ASN A 110 -13.92 -7.18 -11.83
CA ASN A 110 -13.99 -8.23 -12.83
C ASN A 110 -15.24 -8.15 -13.71
N HIS A 111 -15.15 -8.81 -14.85
CA HIS A 111 -16.25 -8.99 -15.77
C HIS A 111 -16.39 -10.46 -16.18
N SER A 112 -17.62 -10.91 -16.41
CA SER A 112 -17.93 -12.24 -16.91
C SER A 112 -19.20 -12.19 -17.76
N ASP A 113 -19.25 -13.01 -18.81
CA ASP A 113 -20.46 -13.22 -19.61
C ASP A 113 -21.57 -13.93 -18.82
N ASN A 114 -21.23 -14.58 -17.70
CA ASN A 114 -22.22 -15.18 -16.81
C ASN A 114 -22.81 -14.07 -15.90
N PRO A 115 -24.09 -13.66 -16.07
CA PRO A 115 -24.69 -12.60 -15.27
C PRO A 115 -24.86 -12.96 -13.79
N ASN A 116 -24.72 -14.25 -13.46
CA ASN A 116 -24.73 -14.73 -12.09
C ASN A 116 -23.31 -14.81 -11.50
N ALA A 117 -22.24 -14.38 -12.16
CA ALA A 117 -20.92 -14.36 -11.53
C ALA A 117 -20.86 -13.23 -10.49
N ARG A 118 -20.49 -13.55 -9.25
CA ARG A 118 -20.37 -12.60 -8.12
C ARG A 118 -19.35 -13.10 -7.12
N GLY A 119 -18.69 -12.19 -6.42
CA GLY A 119 -17.71 -12.49 -5.38
C GLY A 119 -16.49 -11.57 -5.44
N ILE A 120 -15.53 -11.85 -4.55
CA ILE A 120 -14.22 -11.22 -4.52
C ILE A 120 -13.17 -12.27 -4.89
N GLU A 121 -12.13 -11.85 -5.59
CA GLU A 121 -10.91 -12.63 -5.78
C GLU A 121 -9.71 -11.73 -5.54
N VAL A 122 -8.64 -12.33 -5.02
CA VAL A 122 -7.40 -11.62 -4.73
C VAL A 122 -6.25 -12.36 -5.40
N TYR A 123 -5.53 -11.65 -6.26
CA TYR A 123 -4.34 -12.17 -6.93
C TYR A 123 -3.09 -11.73 -6.18
N VAL A 124 -2.08 -12.60 -6.21
CA VAL A 124 -0.75 -12.32 -5.68
C VAL A 124 0.30 -12.59 -6.75
N GLY A 125 1.45 -11.91 -6.64
CA GLY A 125 2.54 -12.08 -7.61
C GLY A 125 2.97 -13.53 -7.75
N LYS A 126 3.05 -14.01 -9.00
CA LYS A 126 3.43 -15.40 -9.32
C LYS A 126 4.89 -15.71 -9.00
N ASN A 127 5.78 -14.73 -9.18
CA ASN A 127 7.21 -14.94 -9.00
C ASN A 127 7.53 -15.07 -7.51
N GLU A 128 8.31 -16.09 -7.17
CA GLU A 128 8.74 -16.31 -5.80
C GLU A 128 9.66 -15.18 -5.34
N SER A 129 9.39 -14.66 -4.15
CA SER A 129 10.14 -13.61 -3.48
C SER A 129 10.05 -13.79 -1.97
N GLU A 130 10.85 -13.05 -1.22
CA GLU A 130 10.75 -13.03 0.24
C GLU A 130 9.37 -12.57 0.76
N TYR A 131 8.58 -11.90 -0.08
CA TYR A 131 7.24 -11.41 0.25
C TYR A 131 6.12 -12.41 -0.07
N SER A 132 6.37 -13.45 -0.87
CA SER A 132 5.31 -14.32 -1.40
C SER A 132 4.42 -14.94 -0.32
N LYS A 133 4.99 -15.45 0.78
CA LYS A 133 4.22 -16.01 1.91
C LYS A 133 3.36 -14.95 2.60
N LYS A 134 3.89 -13.74 2.79
CA LYS A 134 3.15 -12.63 3.41
C LYS A 134 2.01 -12.15 2.50
N SER A 135 2.25 -12.05 1.19
CA SER A 135 1.23 -11.69 0.21
C SER A 135 0.08 -12.70 0.17
N VAL A 136 0.39 -14.01 0.15
CA VAL A 136 -0.62 -15.08 0.19
C VAL A 136 -1.43 -15.02 1.48
N TRP A 137 -0.75 -14.86 2.63
CA TRP A 137 -1.44 -14.77 3.91
C TRP A 137 -2.35 -13.54 3.99
N PHE A 138 -1.88 -12.37 3.53
CA PHE A 138 -2.68 -11.16 3.47
C PHE A 138 -3.89 -11.31 2.54
N ALA A 139 -3.70 -11.90 1.36
CA ALA A 139 -4.79 -12.20 0.43
C ALA A 139 -5.84 -13.13 1.04
N TYR A 140 -5.43 -14.12 1.83
CA TYR A 140 -6.34 -15.00 2.57
C TYR A 140 -7.18 -14.22 3.59
N GLN A 141 -6.56 -13.31 4.36
CA GLN A 141 -7.29 -12.47 5.32
C GLN A 141 -8.35 -11.58 4.66
N LEU A 142 -8.08 -11.07 3.44
CA LEU A 142 -9.03 -10.24 2.70
C LEU A 142 -10.23 -11.02 2.15
N GLN A 143 -10.09 -12.32 1.91
CA GLN A 143 -11.16 -13.16 1.39
C GLN A 143 -12.04 -13.77 2.49
N THR A 144 -11.55 -13.81 3.73
CA THR A 144 -12.31 -14.32 4.87
C THR A 144 -13.26 -13.25 5.42
N PRO A 145 -14.58 -13.52 5.46
CA PRO A 145 -15.60 -12.59 5.97
C PRO A 145 -15.54 -12.40 7.49
#